data_AF-A0A255T6R2-F1
#
_entry.id   AF-A0A255T6R2-F1
#
_cell.length_a   1.000
_cell.length_b   1.000
_cell.length_c   1.000
_cell.angle_alpha   90.00
_cell.angle_beta   90.00
_cell.angle_gamma   90.00
#
_symmetry.space_group_name_H-M   'P 1'
#
loop_
_entity.id
_entity.type
_entity.pdbx_description
1 polymer ?
#
loop_
_entity_poly.entity_id
_entity_poly.type
_entity_poly.pdbx_seq_one_letter_code
_entity_poly.pdbx_strand_id
1 'polypeptide(L)'
;MQVIAKIEKWAQQPDVQTQNGMTSKAQVVLRFPGGRNAEGFVGTVFGAVAGKPLAVGTIVVADVHFATHEYDGKVYQDVNIFDLMPLKSPQQ
;
A
#
# COMPACT_ATOMS: atom_id res chain seq x y z
N MET A 1 -7.52 -8.47 -2.40
CA MET A 1 -6.68 -9.42 -3.19
C MET A 1 -5.35 -9.51 -2.48
N GLN A 2 -4.90 -10.72 -2.16
CA GLN A 2 -3.62 -10.89 -1.47
C GLN A 2 -2.48 -11.06 -2.46
N VAL A 3 -1.39 -10.31 -2.25
CA VAL A 3 -0.18 -10.37 -3.08
C VAL A 3 1.07 -10.46 -2.24
N ILE A 4 2.08 -11.15 -2.74
CA ILE A 4 3.45 -11.07 -2.22
C ILE A 4 4.19 -10.01 -3.03
N ALA A 5 4.73 -9.00 -2.35
CA ALA A 5 5.44 -7.90 -2.99
C ALA A 5 6.61 -7.40 -2.14
N LYS A 6 7.50 -6.64 -2.75
CA LYS A 6 8.56 -5.88 -2.07
C LYS A 6 8.15 -4.42 -1.99
N ILE A 7 8.37 -3.78 -0.85
CA ILE A 7 8.22 -2.32 -0.72
C ILE A 7 9.39 -1.63 -1.44
N GLU A 8 9.09 -0.85 -2.48
CA GLU A 8 10.10 -0.04 -3.19
C GLU A 8 10.15 1.39 -2.69
N LYS A 9 9.02 1.92 -2.23
CA LYS A 9 8.92 3.26 -1.69
C LYS A 9 7.82 3.31 -0.66
N TRP A 10 8.07 4.06 0.41
CA TRP A 10 7.07 4.47 1.38
C TRP A 10 7.16 6.00 1.51
N ALA A 11 6.06 6.70 1.26
CA ALA A 11 6.00 8.15 1.36
C ALA A 11 4.85 8.55 2.27
N GLN A 12 5.18 8.99 3.49
CA GLN A 12 4.19 9.54 4.41
C GLN A 12 3.52 10.75 3.77
N GLN A 13 2.19 10.79 3.86
CA GLN A 13 1.37 11.91 3.42
C GLN A 13 0.86 12.67 4.64
N PRO A 14 0.39 13.92 4.48
CA PRO A 14 -0.37 14.59 5.52
C PRO A 14 -1.55 13.71 5.98
N ASP A 15 -1.84 13.76 7.27
CA ASP A 15 -3.03 13.11 7.81
C ASP A 15 -4.29 13.66 7.12
N VAL A 16 -5.29 12.81 6.95
CA VAL A 16 -6.52 13.14 6.24
C VAL A 16 -7.73 13.03 7.16
N GLN A 17 -8.67 13.97 7.02
CA GLN A 17 -9.95 13.91 7.70
C GLN A 17 -10.84 12.86 7.03
N THR A 18 -11.38 11.96 7.84
CA THR A 18 -12.38 10.96 7.43
C THR A 18 -13.68 11.15 8.21
N GLN A 19 -14.71 10.38 7.87
CA GLN A 19 -15.95 10.33 8.65
C GLN A 19 -15.71 9.93 10.11
N ASN A 20 -14.63 9.18 10.39
CA ASN A 20 -14.28 8.68 11.72
C ASN A 20 -13.21 9.53 12.42
N GLY A 21 -12.90 10.72 11.91
CA GLY A 21 -11.85 11.59 12.43
C GLY A 21 -10.59 11.61 11.56
N MET A 22 -9.53 12.23 12.08
CA MET A 22 -8.24 12.36 11.42
C MET A 22 -7.49 11.02 11.41
N THR A 23 -6.92 10.63 10.27
CA THR A 23 -6.19 9.36 10.11
C THR A 23 -4.90 9.55 9.31
N SER A 24 -3.88 8.77 9.64
CA SER A 24 -2.62 8.78 8.88
C SER A 24 -2.79 8.18 7.50
N LYS A 25 -2.01 8.71 6.56
CA LYS A 25 -2.02 8.29 5.15
C LYS A 25 -0.59 8.14 4.66
N ALA A 26 -0.35 7.10 3.86
CA ALA A 26 0.92 6.93 3.17
C ALA A 26 0.68 6.42 1.75
N GLN A 27 1.55 6.80 0.82
CA GLN A 27 1.63 6.17 -0.49
C GLN A 27 2.75 5.12 -0.46
N VAL A 28 2.45 3.93 -0.97
CA VAL A 28 3.39 2.81 -1.03
C VAL A 28 3.51 2.31 -2.46
N VAL A 29 4.74 2.08 -2.89
CA VAL A 29 5.04 1.40 -4.14
C VAL A 29 5.40 -0.04 -3.82
N LEU A 30 4.59 -0.97 -4.32
CA LEU A 30 4.80 -2.41 -4.21
C LEU A 30 5.29 -2.94 -5.56
N ARG A 31 6.37 -3.72 -5.57
CA ARG A 31 6.84 -4.45 -6.76
C ARG A 31 6.77 -5.95 -6.53
N PHE A 32 6.19 -6.69 -7.47
CA PHE A 32 6.12 -8.13 -7.38
C PHE A 32 7.49 -8.81 -7.54
N PRO A 33 7.67 -10.04 -7.04
CA PRO A 33 8.80 -10.88 -7.41
C PRO A 33 8.81 -11.13 -8.93
N GLY A 34 9.99 -11.12 -9.56
CA GLY A 34 10.11 -11.33 -11.01
C GLY A 34 11.21 -10.52 -11.71
N GLY A 35 12.00 -9.73 -10.96
CA GLY A 35 13.14 -9.00 -11.52
C GLY A 35 12.74 -7.67 -12.17
N ARG A 36 13.50 -7.25 -13.19
CA ARG A 36 13.48 -5.85 -13.70
C ARG A 36 12.16 -5.44 -14.38
N ASN A 37 11.42 -6.41 -14.91
CA ASN A 37 10.15 -6.19 -15.60
C ASN A 37 8.94 -6.54 -14.73
N ALA A 38 9.16 -6.81 -13.44
CA ALA A 38 8.06 -7.14 -12.55
C ALA A 38 7.12 -5.94 -12.39
N GLU A 39 5.84 -6.19 -12.63
CA GLU A 39 4.76 -5.25 -12.39
C GLU A 39 4.62 -4.93 -10.90
N GLY A 40 3.76 -3.97 -10.59
CA GLY A 40 3.55 -3.51 -9.25
C GLY A 40 2.40 -2.54 -9.14
N PHE A 41 2.20 -2.04 -7.93
CA PHE A 41 1.14 -1.10 -7.60
C PHE A 41 1.71 0.14 -6.94
N VAL A 42 1.12 1.29 -7.24
CA VAL A 42 1.20 2.47 -6.40
C VAL A 42 -0.11 2.55 -5.66
N GLY A 43 -0.08 2.27 -4.36
CA GLY A 43 -1.28 2.21 -3.52
C GLY A 43 -1.24 3.18 -2.35
N THR A 44 -2.39 3.36 -1.73
CA THR A 44 -2.56 4.18 -0.53
C THR A 44 -2.85 3.27 0.66
N VAL A 45 -2.15 3.53 1.77
CA VAL A 45 -2.39 2.92 3.08
C VAL A 45 -2.94 3.97 4.02
N PHE A 46 -3.81 3.55 4.95
CA PHE A 46 -4.41 4.44 5.94
C PHE A 46 -4.20 3.91 7.37
N GLY A 47 -4.46 4.78 8.36
CA GLY A 47 -4.56 4.41 9.77
C GLY A 47 -3.28 3.84 10.36
N ALA A 48 -3.43 2.81 11.20
CA ALA A 48 -2.33 2.23 11.97
C ALA A 48 -1.19 1.69 11.09
N VAL A 49 -1.51 1.15 9.90
CA VAL A 49 -0.51 0.67 8.95
C VAL A 49 0.29 1.84 8.38
N ALA A 50 -0.38 2.93 7.99
CA ALA A 50 0.28 4.16 7.55
C ALA A 50 1.15 4.79 8.66
N GLY A 51 0.73 4.69 9.92
CA GLY A 51 1.47 5.21 11.09
C GLY A 51 2.68 4.38 11.52
N LYS A 52 2.86 3.16 10.98
CA LYS A 52 3.97 2.26 11.29
C LYS A 52 4.69 1.82 10.01
N PRO A 53 5.51 2.71 9.40
CA PRO A 53 6.16 2.43 8.13
C PRO A 53 7.08 1.21 8.20
N LEU A 54 6.95 0.34 7.20
CA LEU A 54 7.88 -0.75 6.96
C LEU A 54 9.07 -0.28 6.12
N ALA A 55 10.24 -0.87 6.33
CA ALA A 55 11.45 -0.49 5.60
C ALA A 55 11.34 -0.81 4.09
N VAL A 56 11.91 0.06 3.26
CA VAL A 56 12.11 -0.23 1.83
C VAL A 56 12.95 -1.50 1.69
N GLY A 57 12.56 -2.37 0.76
CA GLY A 57 13.16 -3.69 0.56
C GLY A 57 12.46 -4.82 1.32
N THR A 58 11.60 -4.52 2.28
CA THR A 58 10.82 -5.54 3.01
C THR A 58 9.89 -6.28 2.05
N ILE A 59 9.95 -7.61 2.07
CA ILE A 59 8.96 -8.47 1.41
C ILE A 59 7.74 -8.55 2.31
N VAL A 60 6.56 -8.36 1.75
CA VAL A 60 5.28 -8.29 2.44
C VAL A 60 4.24 -9.16 1.76
N VAL A 61 3.29 -9.67 2.55
CA VAL A 61 1.97 -10.02 2.07
C VAL A 61 1.09 -8.79 2.24
N ALA A 62 0.52 -8.30 1.13
CA ALA A 62 -0.34 -7.14 1.13
C ALA A 62 -1.77 -7.54 0.75
N ASP A 63 -2.77 -7.00 1.45
CA ASP A 63 -4.16 -7.06 1.00
C ASP A 63 -4.53 -5.78 0.23
N VAL A 64 -4.76 -5.95 -1.07
CA VAL A 64 -4.93 -4.88 -2.05
C VAL A 64 -6.37 -4.89 -2.58
N HIS A 65 -7.03 -3.75 -2.49
CA HIS A 65 -8.38 -3.53 -2.95
C HIS A 65 -8.38 -2.48 -4.06
N PHE A 66 -9.03 -2.82 -5.16
CA PHE A 66 -9.23 -1.90 -6.28
C PHE A 66 -10.63 -1.33 -6.17
N ALA A 67 -10.72 -0.01 -6.24
CA ALA A 67 -11.98 0.70 -6.36
C ALA A 67 -11.86 1.72 -7.48
N THR A 68 -13.00 2.24 -7.89
CA THR A 68 -13.04 3.43 -8.74
C THR A 68 -13.95 4.45 -8.09
N HIS A 69 -13.57 5.72 -8.16
CA HIS A 69 -14.45 6.82 -7.78
C HIS A 69 -14.56 7.82 -8.92
N GLU A 70 -15.68 8.53 -8.96
CA GLU A 70 -15.88 9.66 -9.85
C GLU A 70 -15.56 10.96 -9.13
N TYR A 71 -14.80 11.82 -9.81
CA TYR A 71 -14.52 13.17 -9.35
C TYR A 71 -14.42 14.08 -10.59
N ASP A 72 -15.16 15.19 -10.58
CA ASP A 72 -15.15 16.16 -11.69
C ASP A 72 -15.41 15.52 -13.08
N GLY A 73 -16.39 14.61 -13.13
CA GLY A 73 -16.77 13.89 -14.36
C GLY A 73 -15.74 12.90 -14.89
N LYS A 74 -14.69 12.60 -14.13
CA LYS A 74 -13.65 11.61 -14.47
C LYS A 74 -13.70 10.44 -13.50
N VAL A 75 -13.43 9.24 -14.02
CA VAL A 75 -13.27 8.02 -13.24
C VAL A 75 -11.79 7.85 -12.90
N TYR A 76 -11.49 7.70 -11.62
CA TYR A 76 -10.16 7.42 -11.11
C TYR A 76 -10.14 6.01 -10.52
N GLN A 77 -9.02 5.30 -10.69
CA GLN A 77 -8.76 4.05 -9.99
C GLN A 77 -8.07 4.34 -8.66
N ASP A 78 -8.61 3.77 -7.59
CA ASP A 78 -7.96 3.71 -6.30
C ASP A 78 -7.39 2.32 -6.07
N VAL A 79 -6.12 2.28 -5.69
CA VAL A 79 -5.48 1.07 -5.19
C VAL A 79 -5.27 1.27 -3.69
N ASN A 80 -6.13 0.65 -2.89
CA ASN A 80 -6.10 0.73 -1.45
C ASN A 80 -5.38 -0.49 -0.88
N ILE A 81 -4.42 -0.28 0.00
CA ILE A 81 -3.72 -1.35 0.71
C ILE A 81 -4.22 -1.32 2.15
N PHE A 82 -4.98 -2.33 2.54
CA PHE A 82 -5.64 -2.39 3.85
C PHE A 82 -4.74 -2.98 4.92
N ASP A 83 -3.90 -3.94 4.52
CA ASP A 83 -2.96 -4.59 5.42
C ASP A 83 -1.64 -4.89 4.71
N LEU A 84 -0.56 -4.86 5.49
CA LEU A 84 0.82 -5.09 5.06
C LEU A 84 1.55 -5.85 6.18
N MET A 85 1.78 -7.14 5.94
CA MET A 85 2.50 -7.99 6.88
C MET A 85 3.87 -8.37 6.31
N PRO A 86 4.98 -8.10 7.02
CA PRO A 86 6.30 -8.57 6.62
C PRO A 86 6.30 -10.09 6.47
N LEU A 87 6.69 -10.57 5.29
CA LEU A 87 6.94 -11.98 5.06
C LEU A 87 8.24 -12.33 5.78
N LYS A 88 8.13 -13.07 6.88
CA LYS A 88 9.29 -13.61 7.59
C LYS A 88 9.64 -14.95 6.97
N SER A 89 10.92 -15.16 6.70
CA SER A 89 11.40 -16.52 6.46
C SER A 89 11.07 -17.36 7.70
N PRO A 90 10.49 -18.57 7.56
CA PRO A 90 10.54 -19.55 8.63
C PRO A 90 12.04 -19.77 8.90
N GLN A 91 12.53 -19.27 10.03
CA GLN A 91 13.97 -19.23 10.29
C GLN A 91 14.56 -20.64 10.32
N GLN A 92 15.80 -20.74 9.81
CA GLN A 92 16.76 -21.79 10.11
C GLN A 92 16.99 -21.91 11.62
#